data_AF-A0A961G767-F1
#
_entry.id   AF-A0A961G767-F1
#
_cell.length_a   1.000
_cell.length_b   1.000
_cell.length_c   1.000
_cell.angle_alpha   90.00
_cell.angle_beta   90.00
_cell.angle_gamma   90.00
#
_symmetry.space_group_name_H-M   'P 1'
#
loop_
_entity.id
_entity.type
_entity.pdbx_description
1 polymer ?
#
loop_
_entity_poly.entity_id
_entity_poly.type
_entity_poly.pdbx_seq_one_letter_code
_entity_poly.pdbx_strand_id
1 'polypeptide(L)'
;MADQLGVDVSPGWRLVDAETLTGPPAAVAPTLLGKVLVRRHAPTDDGTVEGARWARIVEVEAYAGADDPASHAARGRTSRNATMFGRAGLLYVYFTYGMHHCANVVVGPDGEPGAVLVRAAEPIGGLDLMAAARTRARSPRQLCSGPAKLCEALSIDRVHDGVDLLDAASPVLLVDDGVAPPRRPERSGRIGIRVATERPWRFCVPASPWTSRPSGARRAGGAPHPTSSRERRS
;
A
#
# COMPACT_ATOMS: atom_id res chain seq x y z
N MET A 1 -8.36 -31.66 -4.07
CA MET A 1 -7.88 -31.49 -2.68
C MET A 1 -7.93 -29.99 -2.41
N ALA A 2 -8.94 -29.52 -1.67
CA ALA A 2 -9.11 -28.11 -1.38
C ALA A 2 -7.89 -27.63 -0.57
N ASP A 3 -7.11 -26.72 -1.15
CA ASP A 3 -5.89 -26.21 -0.54
C ASP A 3 -6.24 -25.47 0.77
N GLN A 4 -5.35 -25.53 1.77
CA GLN A 4 -5.52 -25.04 3.15
C GLN A 4 -5.79 -23.53 3.27
N LEU A 5 -5.96 -22.86 2.14
CA LEU A 5 -6.14 -21.43 1.99
C LEU A 5 -7.58 -21.06 1.58
N GLY A 6 -8.51 -22.01 1.38
CA GLY A 6 -9.96 -21.73 1.26
C GLY A 6 -10.37 -20.74 0.15
N VAL A 7 -9.44 -20.46 -0.75
CA VAL A 7 -9.51 -19.58 -1.90
C VAL A 7 -8.86 -20.37 -3.02
N ASP A 8 -9.32 -20.21 -4.25
CA ASP A 8 -8.63 -20.74 -5.43
C ASP A 8 -7.29 -19.99 -5.63
N VAL A 9 -6.37 -20.16 -4.68
CA VAL A 9 -4.96 -19.77 -4.80
C VAL A 9 -4.34 -20.83 -5.67
N SER A 10 -3.87 -20.42 -6.84
CA SER A 10 -3.25 -21.34 -7.79
C SER A 10 -2.08 -22.08 -7.13
N PRO A 11 -1.82 -23.35 -7.49
CA PRO A 11 -0.71 -24.11 -6.93
C PRO A 11 0.61 -23.34 -7.07
N GLY A 12 1.21 -22.95 -5.95
CA GLY A 12 2.51 -22.27 -5.91
C GLY A 12 2.57 -20.96 -5.12
N TRP A 13 1.42 -20.39 -4.73
CA TRP A 13 1.39 -19.16 -3.92
C TRP A 13 1.82 -19.44 -2.47
N ARG A 14 2.60 -18.53 -1.89
CA ARG A 14 3.13 -18.67 -0.52
C ARG A 14 2.94 -17.37 0.24
N LEU A 15 2.78 -17.45 1.55
CA LEU A 15 2.87 -16.25 2.38
C LEU A 15 4.26 -15.62 2.23
N VAL A 16 4.32 -14.30 2.25
CA VAL A 16 5.60 -13.58 2.28
C VAL A 16 6.33 -13.93 3.57
N ASP A 17 7.64 -14.16 3.48
CA ASP A 17 8.46 -14.42 4.65
C ASP A 17 8.63 -13.13 5.47
N ALA A 18 8.34 -13.21 6.78
CA ALA A 18 8.45 -12.10 7.72
C ALA A 18 9.84 -11.47 7.70
N GLU A 19 10.90 -12.26 7.50
CA GLU A 19 12.29 -11.77 7.47
C GLU A 19 12.48 -10.70 6.39
N THR A 20 11.80 -10.85 5.24
CA THR A 20 11.86 -9.90 4.11
C THR A 20 11.25 -8.54 4.42
N LEU A 21 10.49 -8.43 5.52
CA LEU A 21 9.81 -7.22 5.96
C LEU A 21 10.51 -6.49 7.11
N THR A 22 11.59 -7.04 7.67
CA THR A 22 12.24 -6.50 8.89
C THR A 22 13.20 -5.33 8.64
N GLY A 23 13.44 -4.95 7.38
CA GLY A 23 14.36 -3.88 7.01
C GLY A 23 13.75 -2.46 7.06
N PRO A 24 14.58 -1.42 6.79
CA PRO A 24 14.10 -0.04 6.71
C PRO A 24 12.99 0.13 5.65
N PRO A 25 11.95 0.96 5.89
CA PRO A 25 10.81 1.08 4.97
C PRO A 25 11.20 1.39 3.52
N ALA A 26 12.19 2.26 3.31
CA ALA A 26 12.65 2.61 1.96
C ALA A 26 13.38 1.47 1.23
N ALA A 27 13.94 0.50 1.96
CA ALA A 27 14.57 -0.70 1.41
C ALA A 27 13.55 -1.82 1.16
N VAL A 28 12.57 -1.98 2.07
CA VAL A 28 11.51 -3.00 1.95
C VAL A 28 10.46 -2.64 0.91
N ALA A 29 10.07 -1.37 0.79
CA ALA A 29 9.02 -0.96 -0.15
C ALA A 29 9.16 -1.54 -1.58
N PRO A 30 10.30 -1.42 -2.28
CA PRO A 30 10.43 -1.99 -3.62
C PRO A 30 10.31 -3.52 -3.68
N THR A 31 10.54 -4.26 -2.59
CA THR A 31 10.41 -5.73 -2.57
C THR A 31 8.95 -6.18 -2.55
N LEU A 32 8.04 -5.30 -2.13
CA LEU A 32 6.59 -5.55 -2.15
C LEU A 32 5.97 -5.42 -3.54
N LEU A 33 6.66 -4.80 -4.50
CA LEU A 33 6.19 -4.75 -5.88
C LEU A 33 6.14 -6.17 -6.46
N GLY A 34 5.01 -6.55 -7.06
CA GLY A 34 4.77 -7.90 -7.56
C GLY A 34 4.14 -8.85 -6.53
N LYS A 35 4.17 -8.54 -5.23
CA LYS A 35 3.43 -9.30 -4.22
C LYS A 35 1.93 -9.08 -4.38
N VAL A 36 1.12 -9.98 -3.83
CA VAL A 36 -0.33 -9.97 -3.97
C VAL A 36 -0.97 -9.76 -2.60
N LEU A 37 -1.89 -8.80 -2.53
CA LEU A 37 -2.83 -8.70 -1.41
C LEU A 37 -4.05 -9.56 -1.71
N VAL A 38 -4.41 -10.44 -0.79
CA VAL A 38 -5.60 -11.29 -0.88
C VAL A 38 -6.56 -10.93 0.26
N ARG A 39 -7.80 -10.57 -0.07
CA ARG A 39 -8.89 -10.42 0.90
C ARG A 39 -9.82 -11.63 0.80
N ARG A 40 -10.00 -12.35 1.91
CA ARG A 40 -10.90 -13.50 2.02
C ARG A 40 -12.22 -13.15 2.69
N HIS A 41 -13.32 -13.22 1.97
CA HIS A 41 -14.62 -12.98 2.59
C HIS A 41 -15.13 -14.27 3.22
N ALA A 42 -15.67 -14.15 4.44
CA ALA A 42 -16.40 -15.24 5.04
C ALA A 42 -17.66 -15.55 4.21
N PRO A 43 -18.18 -16.77 4.26
CA PRO A 43 -19.53 -17.04 3.79
C PRO A 43 -20.52 -16.11 4.50
N THR A 44 -21.49 -15.59 3.77
CA THR A 44 -22.65 -14.89 4.35
C THR A 44 -23.57 -15.89 5.04
N ASP A 45 -24.48 -15.39 5.88
CA ASP A 45 -25.42 -16.21 6.67
C ASP A 45 -26.33 -17.10 5.80
N ASP A 46 -26.55 -16.72 4.53
CA ASP A 46 -27.29 -17.52 3.54
C ASP A 46 -26.43 -18.58 2.82
N GLY A 47 -25.17 -18.75 3.24
CA GLY A 47 -24.22 -19.69 2.66
C GLY A 47 -23.55 -19.22 1.38
N THR A 48 -23.78 -17.98 0.93
CA THR A 48 -23.07 -17.42 -0.23
C THR A 48 -21.62 -17.15 0.15
N VAL A 49 -20.68 -17.86 -0.48
CA VAL A 49 -19.27 -17.50 -0.36
C VAL A 49 -19.06 -16.19 -1.13
N GLU A 50 -18.83 -15.08 -0.43
CA GLU A 50 -18.47 -13.80 -1.06
C GLU A 50 -17.13 -13.85 -1.82
N GLY A 51 -16.46 -15.02 -1.84
CA GLY A 51 -15.25 -15.27 -2.59
C GLY A 51 -14.03 -14.58 -1.99
N ALA A 52 -12.95 -14.53 -2.77
CA ALA A 52 -11.81 -13.72 -2.43
C ALA A 52 -11.54 -12.69 -3.52
N ARG A 53 -10.89 -11.61 -3.12
CA ARG A 53 -10.47 -10.53 -4.01
C ARG A 53 -8.97 -10.41 -3.89
N TRP A 54 -8.24 -10.37 -4.99
CA TRP A 54 -6.79 -10.27 -4.92
C TRP A 54 -6.21 -9.39 -6.01
N ALA A 55 -5.20 -8.63 -5.62
CA ALA A 55 -4.59 -7.62 -6.47
C ALA A 55 -3.08 -7.60 -6.28
N ARG A 56 -2.34 -7.56 -7.38
CA ARG A 56 -0.88 -7.52 -7.41
C ARG A 56 -0.39 -6.10 -7.24
N ILE A 57 0.46 -5.86 -6.24
CA ILE A 57 0.98 -4.55 -5.90
C ILE A 57 1.87 -4.03 -7.04
N VAL A 58 1.56 -2.83 -7.55
CA VAL A 58 2.34 -2.17 -8.62
C VAL A 58 2.88 -0.80 -8.21
N GLU A 59 2.41 -0.24 -7.10
CA GLU A 59 2.83 1.07 -6.59
C GLU A 59 2.76 1.10 -5.07
N VAL A 60 3.84 1.57 -4.45
CA VAL A 60 3.95 1.70 -3.00
C VAL A 60 4.66 2.99 -2.60
N GLU A 61 4.45 3.41 -1.35
CA GLU A 61 5.21 4.50 -0.71
C GLU A 61 5.76 4.09 0.65
N ALA A 62 7.02 4.40 0.91
CA ALA A 62 7.67 4.16 2.20
C ALA A 62 7.43 5.32 3.18
N TYR A 63 7.17 4.97 4.44
CA TYR A 63 7.02 5.89 5.56
C TYR A 63 7.82 5.37 6.76
N ALA A 64 8.71 6.21 7.29
CA ALA A 64 9.58 5.89 8.42
C ALA A 64 9.08 6.53 9.72
N GLY A 65 9.95 6.62 10.72
CA GLY A 65 9.61 7.09 12.05
C GLY A 65 9.76 8.60 12.22
N ALA A 66 10.41 8.99 13.31
CA ALA A 66 10.67 10.39 13.66
C ALA A 66 11.52 11.13 12.61
N ASP A 67 12.32 10.41 11.83
CA ASP A 67 13.14 10.95 10.76
C ASP A 67 12.35 11.28 9.48
N ASP A 68 11.07 10.92 9.40
CA ASP A 68 10.20 11.19 8.27
C ASP A 68 9.01 12.08 8.65
N PRO A 69 9.11 13.41 8.46
CA PRO A 69 8.06 14.35 8.88
C PRO A 69 6.73 14.19 8.12
N ALA A 70 6.69 13.39 7.04
CA ALA A 70 5.45 13.06 6.34
C ALA A 70 4.74 11.82 6.91
N SER A 71 5.40 11.07 7.80
CA SER A 71 4.85 9.88 8.43
C SER A 71 3.88 10.20 9.56
N HIS A 72 2.89 9.34 9.76
CA HIS A 72 2.06 9.41 10.96
C HIS A 72 2.84 9.15 12.25
N ALA A 73 4.00 8.50 12.17
CA ALA A 73 4.87 8.24 13.32
C ALA A 73 5.89 9.36 13.59
N ALA A 74 5.90 10.43 12.80
CA ALA A 74 6.86 11.54 12.93
C ALA A 74 6.91 12.17 14.34
N ARG A 75 5.77 12.16 15.04
CA ARG A 75 5.63 12.71 16.40
C ARG A 75 5.51 11.62 17.48
N GLY A 76 5.91 10.40 17.17
CA GLY A 76 5.82 9.26 18.07
C GLY A 76 4.48 8.53 18.03
N ARG A 77 4.32 7.61 18.99
CA ARG A 77 3.20 6.67 19.07
C ARG A 77 1.94 7.34 19.60
N THR A 78 0.81 7.01 18.98
CA THR A 78 -0.55 7.42 19.34
C THR A 78 -1.48 6.21 19.18
N SER A 79 -2.70 6.28 19.71
CA SER A 79 -3.70 5.22 19.47
C SER A 79 -3.98 4.99 17.98
N ARG A 80 -3.94 6.05 17.16
CA ARG A 80 -4.24 6.02 15.73
C ARG A 80 -3.16 5.33 14.89
N ASN A 81 -1.90 5.41 15.30
CA ASN A 81 -0.77 4.85 14.55
C ASN A 81 -0.10 3.68 15.28
N ALA A 82 -0.69 3.19 16.38
CA ALA A 82 -0.08 2.18 17.25
C ALA A 82 0.34 0.91 16.50
N THR A 83 -0.40 0.51 15.47
CA THR A 83 -0.10 -0.62 14.59
C THR A 83 1.23 -0.45 13.85
N MET A 84 1.61 0.77 13.47
CA MET A 84 2.89 1.03 12.79
C MET A 84 4.11 0.67 13.64
N PHE A 85 3.95 0.57 14.96
CA PHE A 85 5.00 0.24 15.93
C PHE A 85 4.96 -1.23 16.35
N GLY A 86 4.12 -2.06 15.73
CA GLY A 86 4.12 -3.50 15.96
C GLY A 86 5.11 -4.22 15.05
N ARG A 87 5.19 -5.54 15.19
CA ARG A 87 6.03 -6.38 14.35
C ARG A 87 5.72 -6.24 12.85
N ALA A 88 6.73 -6.51 12.02
CA ALA A 88 6.56 -6.57 10.58
C ALA A 88 5.50 -7.60 10.16
N GLY A 89 4.75 -7.28 9.11
CA GLY A 89 3.66 -8.12 8.58
C GLY A 89 2.27 -7.76 9.08
N LEU A 90 2.11 -6.82 10.02
CA LEU A 90 0.79 -6.32 10.38
C LEU A 90 0.22 -5.40 9.29
N LEU A 91 -1.11 -5.41 9.11
CA LEU A 91 -1.80 -4.45 8.27
C LEU A 91 -2.13 -3.19 9.05
N TYR A 92 -1.53 -2.05 8.69
CA TYR A 92 -1.92 -0.76 9.25
C TYR A 92 -2.96 -0.07 8.36
N VAL A 93 -4.19 0.08 8.88
CA VAL A 93 -5.28 0.78 8.18
C VAL A 93 -5.66 2.06 8.89
N TYR A 94 -5.70 3.16 8.15
CA TYR A 94 -6.16 4.44 8.68
C TYR A 94 -7.22 5.09 7.79
N PHE A 95 -8.08 5.88 8.44
CA PHE A 95 -9.13 6.65 7.78
C PHE A 95 -8.64 8.06 7.44
N THR A 96 -8.89 8.53 6.23
CA THR A 96 -8.45 9.83 5.70
C THR A 96 -9.59 10.57 5.01
N TYR A 97 -9.52 11.90 5.07
CA TYR A 97 -10.46 12.84 4.44
C TYR A 97 -11.95 12.53 4.67
N GLY A 98 -12.29 11.94 5.81
CA GLY A 98 -13.68 11.69 6.22
C GLY A 98 -14.43 10.61 5.44
N MET A 99 -13.81 9.93 4.46
CA MET A 99 -14.51 8.95 3.62
C MET A 99 -13.65 7.77 3.12
N HIS A 100 -12.33 7.80 3.31
CA HIS A 100 -11.44 6.86 2.62
C HIS A 100 -10.51 6.12 3.58
N HIS A 101 -10.22 4.86 3.29
CA HIS A 101 -9.21 4.09 4.00
C HIS A 101 -7.92 4.00 3.18
N CYS A 102 -6.80 3.86 3.87
CA CYS A 102 -5.51 3.52 3.27
C CYS A 102 -4.90 2.34 4.02
N ALA A 103 -4.37 1.39 3.28
CA ALA A 103 -3.78 0.15 3.78
C ALA A 103 -2.25 0.17 3.63
N ASN A 104 -1.54 -0.20 4.69
CA ASN A 104 -0.08 -0.22 4.73
C ASN A 104 0.39 -1.56 5.29
N VAL A 105 1.50 -2.05 4.79
CA VAL A 105 2.22 -3.19 5.39
C VAL A 105 3.20 -2.63 6.42
N VAL A 106 3.11 -3.07 7.67
CA VAL A 106 4.08 -2.72 8.72
C VAL A 106 5.39 -3.45 8.44
N VAL A 107 6.50 -2.72 8.54
CA VAL A 107 7.86 -3.19 8.21
C VAL A 107 8.85 -2.63 9.23
N GLY A 108 10.01 -3.27 9.34
CA GLY A 108 11.03 -2.91 10.32
C GLY A 108 10.98 -3.75 11.59
N PRO A 109 11.84 -3.45 12.58
CA PRO A 109 11.85 -4.12 13.88
C PRO A 109 10.56 -3.88 14.68
N ASP A 110 10.15 -4.86 15.49
CA ASP A 110 9.03 -4.67 16.42
C ASP A 110 9.35 -3.57 17.44
N GLY A 111 8.35 -2.73 17.74
CA GLY A 111 8.51 -1.54 18.57
C GLY A 111 9.00 -0.29 17.83
N GLU A 112 9.54 -0.43 16.62
CA GLU A 112 9.98 0.70 15.80
C GLU A 112 8.97 1.03 14.69
N PRO A 113 8.66 2.31 14.44
CA PRO A 113 7.67 2.67 13.44
C PRO A 113 8.20 2.52 12.01
N GLY A 114 7.52 1.69 11.21
CA GLY A 114 7.79 1.58 9.79
C GLY A 114 6.59 1.03 9.03
N ALA A 115 6.24 1.66 7.91
CA ALA A 115 5.16 1.16 7.07
C ALA A 115 5.37 1.45 5.59
N VAL A 116 4.81 0.58 4.75
CA VAL A 116 4.73 0.74 3.31
C VAL A 116 3.27 0.86 2.89
N LEU A 117 2.87 2.04 2.45
CA LEU A 117 1.55 2.30 1.89
C LEU A 117 1.40 1.54 0.56
N VAL A 118 0.36 0.71 0.44
CA VAL A 118 -0.01 0.10 -0.83
C VAL A 118 -0.91 1.06 -1.60
N ARG A 119 -0.38 1.64 -2.67
CA ARG A 119 -1.04 2.73 -3.39
C ARG A 119 -1.83 2.29 -4.59
N ALA A 120 -1.30 1.34 -5.33
CA ALA A 120 -2.01 0.80 -6.47
C ALA A 120 -1.65 -0.65 -6.70
N ALA A 121 -2.61 -1.36 -7.27
CA ALA A 121 -2.48 -2.77 -7.61
C ALA A 121 -3.18 -3.08 -8.93
N GLU A 122 -2.70 -4.11 -9.61
CA GLU A 122 -3.37 -4.78 -10.72
C GLU A 122 -4.43 -5.75 -10.16
N PRO A 123 -5.72 -5.57 -10.43
CA PRO A 123 -6.75 -6.55 -10.09
C PRO A 123 -6.50 -7.84 -10.89
N ILE A 124 -6.28 -8.96 -10.20
CA ILE A 124 -5.97 -10.25 -10.82
C ILE A 124 -6.95 -11.37 -10.45
N GLY A 125 -7.91 -11.12 -9.56
CA GLY A 125 -9.06 -12.00 -9.34
C GLY A 125 -10.10 -11.44 -8.38
N GLY A 126 -11.32 -11.98 -8.44
CA GLY A 126 -12.49 -11.42 -7.76
C GLY A 126 -12.99 -10.11 -8.39
N LEU A 127 -12.82 -9.93 -9.72
CA LEU A 127 -13.09 -8.66 -10.40
C LEU A 127 -14.56 -8.22 -10.27
N ASP A 128 -15.51 -9.14 -10.36
CA ASP A 128 -16.94 -8.82 -10.24
C ASP A 128 -17.27 -8.29 -8.84
N LEU A 129 -16.68 -8.89 -7.80
CA LEU A 129 -16.81 -8.46 -6.41
C LEU A 129 -16.17 -7.08 -6.19
N MET A 130 -15.00 -6.85 -6.78
CA MET A 130 -14.35 -5.54 -6.75
C MET A 130 -15.19 -4.47 -7.47
N ALA A 131 -15.81 -4.82 -8.60
CA ALA A 131 -16.68 -3.92 -9.35
C ALA A 131 -17.97 -3.60 -8.60
N ALA A 132 -18.56 -4.59 -7.92
CA ALA A 132 -19.71 -4.41 -7.05
C ALA A 132 -19.38 -3.50 -5.85
N ALA A 133 -18.20 -3.68 -5.24
CA ALA A 133 -17.73 -2.81 -4.17
C ALA A 133 -17.39 -1.39 -4.64
N ARG A 134 -17.02 -1.22 -5.92
CA ARG A 134 -16.69 0.07 -6.56
C ARG A 134 -17.61 0.41 -7.72
N THR A 135 -18.89 0.63 -7.45
CA THR A 135 -19.90 0.99 -8.47
C THR A 135 -19.55 2.24 -9.31
N ARG A 136 -18.64 3.10 -8.82
CA ARG A 136 -18.12 4.27 -9.55
C ARG A 136 -17.00 3.94 -10.54
N ALA A 137 -16.40 2.76 -10.50
CA ALA A 137 -15.41 2.34 -11.48
C ALA A 137 -16.09 2.18 -12.85
N ARG A 138 -15.40 2.62 -13.91
CA ARG A 138 -15.83 2.53 -15.32
C ARG A 138 -14.94 1.60 -16.15
N SER A 139 -13.88 1.08 -15.54
CA SER A 139 -12.96 0.13 -16.16
C SER A 139 -12.19 -0.64 -15.06
N PRO A 140 -11.63 -1.82 -15.37
CA PRO A 140 -10.80 -2.57 -14.43
C PRO A 140 -9.65 -1.74 -13.85
N ARG A 141 -9.04 -0.88 -14.67
CA ARG A 141 -7.97 0.05 -14.26
C ARG A 141 -8.38 0.94 -13.08
N GLN A 142 -9.65 1.33 -13.00
CA GLN A 142 -10.15 2.22 -11.94
C GLN A 142 -10.49 1.50 -10.63
N LEU A 143 -10.37 0.17 -10.57
CA LEU A 143 -10.61 -0.60 -9.35
C LEU A 143 -9.52 -0.30 -8.30
N CYS A 144 -8.25 -0.45 -8.67
CA CYS A 144 -7.15 -0.40 -7.71
C CYS A 144 -6.08 0.66 -8.04
N SER A 145 -6.36 1.64 -8.91
CA SER A 145 -5.42 2.74 -9.28
C SER A 145 -5.43 3.91 -8.29
N GLY A 146 -5.23 3.62 -7.01
CA GLY A 146 -5.14 4.61 -5.92
C GLY A 146 -5.42 4.00 -4.55
N PRO A 147 -4.86 4.54 -3.45
CA PRO A 147 -4.85 3.86 -2.16
C PRO A 147 -6.26 3.67 -1.60
N ALA A 148 -7.09 4.72 -1.65
CA ALA A 148 -8.50 4.64 -1.28
C ALA A 148 -9.30 3.69 -2.19
N LYS A 149 -8.93 3.65 -3.48
CA LYS A 149 -9.63 2.81 -4.44
C LYS A 149 -9.38 1.33 -4.18
N LEU A 150 -8.11 1.00 -3.96
CA LEU A 150 -7.66 -0.34 -3.58
C LEU A 150 -8.38 -0.84 -2.32
N CYS A 151 -8.47 -0.02 -1.28
CA CYS A 151 -9.21 -0.38 -0.06
C CYS A 151 -10.69 -0.65 -0.34
N GLU A 152 -11.37 0.19 -1.11
CA GLU A 152 -12.78 -0.01 -1.47
C GLU A 152 -12.97 -1.28 -2.33
N ALA A 153 -12.11 -1.51 -3.34
CA ALA A 153 -12.16 -2.70 -4.20
C ALA A 153 -11.99 -3.99 -3.39
N LEU A 154 -11.04 -4.00 -2.45
CA LEU A 154 -10.75 -5.13 -1.58
C LEU A 154 -11.64 -5.16 -0.33
N SER A 155 -12.60 -4.25 -0.15
CA SER A 155 -13.38 -4.12 1.09
C SER A 155 -12.50 -4.14 2.36
N ILE A 156 -11.38 -3.41 2.31
CA ILE A 156 -10.51 -3.17 3.46
C ILE A 156 -10.89 -1.84 4.10
N ASP A 157 -11.15 -1.89 5.40
CA ASP A 157 -11.53 -0.75 6.23
C ASP A 157 -10.86 -0.83 7.61
N ARG A 158 -11.31 0.01 8.55
CA ARG A 158 -10.72 0.09 9.88
C ARG A 158 -10.82 -1.18 10.72
N VAL A 159 -11.76 -2.10 10.44
CA VAL A 159 -11.85 -3.37 11.20
C VAL A 159 -10.71 -4.33 10.90
N HIS A 160 -9.98 -4.07 9.80
CA HIS A 160 -8.84 -4.88 9.37
C HIS A 160 -7.50 -4.33 9.87
N ASP A 161 -7.47 -3.21 10.59
CA ASP A 161 -6.23 -2.71 11.18
C ASP A 161 -5.69 -3.68 12.25
N GLY A 162 -4.39 -3.95 12.20
CA GLY A 162 -3.71 -4.85 13.12
C GLY A 162 -3.81 -6.33 12.77
N VAL A 163 -4.53 -6.72 11.70
CA VAL A 163 -4.52 -8.13 11.27
C VAL A 163 -3.13 -8.53 10.80
N ASP A 164 -2.76 -9.78 11.04
CA ASP A 164 -1.50 -10.35 10.57
C ASP A 164 -1.63 -10.75 9.09
N LEU A 165 -0.85 -10.13 8.21
CA LEU A 165 -0.84 -10.47 6.78
C LEU A 165 -0.16 -11.81 6.49
N LEU A 166 0.56 -12.35 7.46
CA LEU A 166 1.40 -13.54 7.34
C LEU A 166 0.80 -14.74 8.10
N ASP A 167 -0.42 -14.62 8.62
CA ASP A 167 -1.18 -15.72 9.19
C ASP A 167 -2.11 -16.30 8.12
N ALA A 168 -1.99 -17.59 7.81
CA ALA A 168 -2.81 -18.27 6.82
C ALA A 168 -4.32 -18.24 7.15
N ALA A 169 -4.72 -18.03 8.40
CA ALA A 169 -6.11 -17.88 8.83
C ALA A 169 -6.63 -16.42 8.73
N SER A 170 -5.77 -15.46 8.39
CA SER A 170 -6.11 -14.04 8.37
C SER A 170 -7.11 -13.68 7.26
N PRO A 171 -8.01 -12.71 7.51
CA PRO A 171 -8.92 -12.19 6.48
C PRO A 171 -8.21 -11.42 5.36
N VAL A 172 -6.98 -10.96 5.59
CA VAL A 172 -6.13 -10.27 4.61
C VAL A 172 -4.75 -10.89 4.62
N LEU A 173 -4.22 -11.23 3.46
CA LEU A 173 -2.92 -11.89 3.32
C LEU A 173 -2.02 -11.12 2.39
N LEU A 174 -0.72 -11.20 2.66
CA LEU A 174 0.33 -10.79 1.73
C LEU A 174 1.05 -12.04 1.22
N VAL A 175 0.93 -12.32 -0.07
CA VAL A 175 1.44 -13.54 -0.70
C VAL A 175 2.41 -13.25 -1.84
N ASP A 176 3.30 -14.20 -2.08
CA ASP A 176 4.20 -14.30 -3.22
C ASP A 176 3.68 -15.39 -4.17
N ASP A 177 3.41 -15.00 -5.42
CA ASP A 177 2.96 -15.89 -6.50
C ASP A 177 4.12 -16.30 -7.44
N GLY A 178 5.36 -15.97 -7.09
CA GLY A 178 6.55 -16.20 -7.90
C GLY A 178 6.92 -15.02 -8.81
N VAL A 179 6.11 -13.95 -8.86
CA VAL A 179 6.46 -12.74 -9.61
C VAL A 179 7.48 -11.92 -8.82
N ALA A 180 8.70 -11.87 -9.34
CA ALA A 180 9.77 -11.09 -8.77
C ALA A 180 9.50 -9.56 -8.90
N PRO A 181 9.90 -8.76 -7.90
CA PRO A 181 9.89 -7.31 -8.04
C PRO A 181 10.77 -6.85 -9.21
N PRO A 182 10.47 -5.71 -9.86
CA PRO A 182 11.28 -5.20 -10.94
C PRO A 182 12.70 -4.92 -10.46
N ARG A 183 13.71 -5.36 -11.22
CA ARG A 183 15.14 -5.10 -10.91
C ARG A 183 15.46 -3.60 -10.78
N ARG A 184 14.71 -2.76 -11.50
CA ARG A 184 14.83 -1.30 -11.50
C ARG A 184 13.44 -0.69 -11.40
N PRO A 185 12.86 -0.55 -10.19
CA PRO A 185 11.59 0.13 -10.01
C PRO A 185 11.75 1.62 -10.37
N GLU A 186 10.69 2.22 -10.92
CA GLU A 186 10.63 3.66 -11.08
C GLU A 186 10.50 4.32 -9.70
N ARG A 187 11.21 5.43 -9.50
CA ARG A 187 11.28 6.12 -8.20
C ARG A 187 10.88 7.58 -8.35
N SER A 188 10.13 8.09 -7.37
CA SER A 188 9.70 9.50 -7.36
C SER A 188 9.30 9.96 -5.96
N GLY A 189 8.98 11.25 -5.82
CA GLY A 189 8.41 11.80 -4.59
C GLY A 189 7.02 11.21 -4.29
N ARG A 190 6.70 11.09 -3.01
CA ARG A 190 5.40 10.58 -2.55
C ARG A 190 4.26 11.55 -2.91
N ILE A 191 3.06 11.03 -3.09
CA ILE A 191 1.87 11.76 -3.53
C ILE A 191 1.02 12.16 -2.32
N GLY A 192 0.60 13.43 -2.29
CA GLY A 192 -0.31 13.95 -1.27
C GLY A 192 0.39 14.45 0.00
N ILE A 193 1.72 14.39 0.05
CA ILE A 193 2.54 14.97 1.13
C ILE A 193 2.99 16.39 0.79
N ARG A 194 3.28 17.19 1.83
CA ARG A 194 3.75 18.59 1.70
C ARG A 194 5.17 18.82 2.23
N VAL A 195 5.68 17.88 3.02
CA VAL A 195 7.03 17.89 3.62
C VAL A 195 7.75 16.60 3.25
N ALA A 196 9.08 16.57 3.29
CA ALA A 196 9.87 15.42 2.83
C ALA A 196 9.51 14.96 1.41
N THR A 197 9.22 15.93 0.53
CA THR A 197 8.76 15.71 -0.86
C THR A 197 9.90 15.33 -1.81
N GLU A 198 11.12 15.68 -1.42
CA GLU A 198 12.37 15.38 -2.12
C GLU A 198 12.78 13.91 -2.00
N ARG A 199 12.24 13.17 -1.01
CA ARG A 199 12.58 11.75 -0.81
C ARG A 199 11.98 10.88 -1.92
N PRO A 200 12.80 10.14 -2.68
CA PRO A 200 12.32 9.26 -3.77
C PRO A 200 11.82 7.92 -3.21
N TRP A 201 10.80 8.02 -2.36
CA TRP A 201 10.22 6.93 -1.56
C TRP A 201 8.87 6.45 -2.09
N ARG A 202 8.48 6.88 -3.29
CA ARG A 202 7.44 6.22 -4.09
C ARG A 202 8.09 5.30 -5.10
N PHE A 203 7.66 4.05 -5.14
CA PHE A 203 8.19 3.02 -6.03
C PHE A 203 7.08 2.46 -6.90
N CYS A 204 7.33 2.33 -8.21
CA CYS A 204 6.37 1.78 -9.17
C CYS A 204 6.99 0.67 -10.02
N VAL A 205 6.16 -0.29 -10.44
CA VAL A 205 6.49 -1.19 -11.56
C VAL A 205 6.58 -0.37 -12.85
N PRO A 206 7.72 -0.43 -13.59
CA PRO A 206 7.91 0.35 -14.81
C PRO A 206 6.80 0.10 -15.84
N ALA A 207 6.34 1.18 -16.49
CA ALA A 207 5.30 1.15 -17.52
C ALA A 207 3.97 0.46 -17.13
N SER A 208 3.73 0.19 -15.84
CA SER A 208 2.49 -0.46 -15.41
C SER A 208 1.29 0.47 -15.62
N PRO A 209 0.26 0.05 -16.38
CA PRO A 209 -0.94 0.85 -16.60
C PRO A 209 -1.77 0.99 -15.31
N TRP A 210 -1.51 0.14 -14.32
CA TRP A 210 -2.26 0.06 -13.06
C TRP A 210 -1.82 1.10 -12.02
N THR A 211 -0.70 1.80 -12.26
CA THR A 211 -0.24 2.89 -11.38
C THR A 211 -1.27 4.00 -11.24
N SER A 212 -1.35 4.58 -10.04
CA SER A 212 -2.27 5.68 -9.72
C SER A 212 -1.89 6.97 -10.43
N ARG A 213 -0.58 7.22 -10.63
CA ARG A 213 -0.04 8.33 -11.42
C ARG A 213 1.27 7.93 -12.11
N PRO A 214 1.54 8.43 -13.33
CA PRO A 214 2.83 8.24 -13.99
C PRO A 214 4.01 8.77 -13.14
N SER A 215 5.12 8.05 -13.16
CA SER A 215 6.37 8.37 -12.45
C SER A 215 7.15 9.55 -13.04
N GLY A 216 6.79 10.04 -14.24
CA GLY A 216 7.48 11.13 -14.95
C GLY A 216 6.89 12.54 -14.77
N ALA A 217 5.83 12.72 -13.98
CA ALA A 217 5.27 14.05 -13.75
C ALA A 217 6.18 14.87 -12.79
N ARG A 218 7.26 15.44 -13.33
CA ARG A 218 7.91 16.60 -12.71
C ARG A 218 6.80 17.61 -12.40
N ARG A 219 6.73 18.09 -11.15
CA ARG A 219 5.99 19.32 -10.87
C ARG A 219 6.60 20.40 -11.74
N ALA A 220 5.89 20.83 -12.79
CA ALA A 220 6.20 22.08 -13.45
C ALA A 220 6.04 23.21 -12.43
N GLY A 221 7.08 24.02 -12.26
CA GLY A 221 6.98 25.37 -11.68
C GLY A 221 6.98 25.49 -10.16
N GLY A 222 8.15 25.31 -9.53
CA GLY A 222 8.54 26.18 -8.43
C GLY A 222 9.39 27.29 -9.02
N ALA A 223 8.82 28.45 -9.32
CA ALA A 223 9.60 29.61 -9.73
C ALA A 223 10.58 29.97 -8.59
N PRO A 224 11.85 30.31 -8.88
CA PRO A 224 12.75 30.80 -7.86
C PRO A 224 12.19 32.11 -7.29
N HIS A 225 12.17 32.21 -5.96
CA HIS A 225 11.90 33.46 -5.26
C HIS A 225 12.85 34.54 -5.78
N PRO A 226 12.37 35.71 -6.24
CA PRO A 226 13.26 36.83 -6.51
C PRO A 226 13.84 37.28 -5.16
N THR A 227 15.14 37.09 -4.99
CA THR A 227 15.92 37.70 -3.92
C THR A 227 15.86 39.22 -4.11
N SER A 228 15.13 39.91 -3.25
CA SER A 228 15.17 41.37 -3.20
C SER A 228 16.49 41.82 -2.58
N SER A 229 17.51 42.04 -3.40
CA SER A 229 18.67 42.85 -3.01
C SER A 229 18.22 44.31 -2.93
N ARG A 230 17.96 44.79 -1.71
CA ARG A 230 17.96 46.23 -1.42
C ARG A 230 19.39 46.74 -1.60
N GLU A 231 19.68 47.38 -2.73
CA GLU A 231 20.76 48.36 -2.78
C GLU A 231 20.36 49.53 -1.88
N ARG A 232 21.03 49.68 -0.74
CA ARG A 232 21.15 50.98 -0.09
C ARG A 232 22.13 51.79 -0.94
N ARG A 233 21.64 52.85 -1.58
CA ARG A 233 22.49 53.94 -2.03
C ARG A 233 22.33 55.09 -1.05
N SER A 234 23.51 55.60 -0.69
CA SER A 234 23.82 56.77 0.13
C SER A 234 23.21 58.05 -0.43
#